data_AF-A0A4V2B2I1-F1
#
_entry.id   AF-A0A4V2B2I1-F1
#
_cell.length_a   1.000
_cell.length_b   1.000
_cell.length_c   1.000
_cell.angle_alpha   90.00
_cell.angle_beta   90.00
_cell.angle_gamma   90.00
#
_symmetry.space_group_name_H-M   'P 1'
#
loop_
_entity.id
_entity.type
_entity.pdbx_description
1 polymer ?
#
loop_
_entity_poly.entity_id
_entity_poly.type
_entity_poly.pdbx_seq_one_letter_code
_entity_poly.pdbx_strand_id
1 'polypeptide(L)'
;EDQFNLSLDPETAQKFHDATLPKDAHKVAHFCSMCGPKFCSMKITADVREYAAKLNDKEVGMADMSAKFAEVGKELYVSESGQKREAID
;
A
#
# COMPACT_ATOMS: atom_id res chain seq x y z
N GLU A 1 7.08 -4.20 19.44
CA GLU A 1 7.37 -5.34 20.33
C GLU A 1 6.85 -6.66 19.78
N ASP A 2 5.67 -6.67 19.15
CA ASP A 2 5.06 -7.86 18.54
C ASP A 2 6.00 -8.67 17.64
N GLN A 3 6.82 -8.01 16.82
CA GLN A 3 7.80 -8.69 15.95
C GLN A 3 8.78 -9.57 16.75
N PHE A 4 9.24 -9.13 17.92
CA PHE A 4 10.13 -9.92 18.78
C PHE A 4 9.36 -11.09 19.39
N ASN A 5 8.16 -10.84 19.90
CA ASN A 5 7.31 -11.86 20.54
C ASN A 5 6.89 -12.97 19.58
N LEU A 6 6.80 -12.69 18.29
CA LEU A 6 6.49 -13.67 17.24
C LEU A 6 7.72 -14.47 16.78
N SER A 7 8.93 -14.08 17.20
CA SER A 7 10.14 -14.83 16.85
C SER A 7 10.29 -16.09 17.71
N LEU A 8 11.10 -17.04 17.23
CA LEU A 8 11.38 -18.27 17.97
C LEU A 8 12.13 -18.01 19.29
N ASP A 9 12.95 -16.95 19.33
CA ASP A 9 13.70 -16.51 20.51
C ASP A 9 13.58 -14.97 20.67
N PRO A 10 12.50 -14.51 21.33
CA PRO A 10 12.22 -13.08 21.51
C PRO A 10 13.32 -12.31 22.22
N GLU A 11 13.95 -12.92 23.23
CA GLU A 11 15.00 -12.27 24.00
C GLU A 11 16.24 -11.98 23.15
N THR A 12 16.68 -12.95 22.35
CA THR A 12 17.84 -12.75 21.48
C THR A 12 17.54 -11.74 20.37
N ALA A 13 16.35 -11.79 19.77
CA ALA A 13 15.94 -10.83 18.75
C ALA A 13 15.95 -9.39 19.30
N GLN A 14 15.44 -9.18 20.51
CA GLN A 14 15.45 -7.89 21.18
C GLN A 14 16.88 -7.44 21.51
N LYS A 15 17.72 -8.32 22.06
CA LYS A 15 19.12 -8.00 22.40
C LYS A 15 19.90 -7.51 21.18
N PHE A 16 19.72 -8.13 20.01
CA PHE A 16 20.41 -7.73 18.78
C PHE A 16 19.93 -6.39 18.22
N HIS A 17 18.63 -6.10 18.34
CA HIS A 17 18.09 -4.78 17.99
C HIS A 17 18.64 -3.69 18.93
N ASP A 18 18.50 -3.90 20.24
CA ASP A 18 18.83 -2.90 21.26
C ASP A 18 20.34 -2.67 21.40
N ALA A 19 21.19 -3.58 20.92
CA ALA A 19 22.65 -3.42 20.89
C ALA A 19 23.12 -2.16 20.15
N THR A 20 22.35 -1.71 19.15
CA THR A 20 22.65 -0.48 18.37
C THR A 20 21.58 0.59 18.50
N LEU A 21 20.38 0.21 18.96
CA LEU A 21 19.21 1.09 19.11
C LEU A 21 18.56 0.92 20.51
N PRO A 22 19.23 1.28 21.61
CA PRO A 22 18.82 0.90 22.96
C PRO A 22 17.60 1.65 23.51
N LYS A 23 17.26 2.82 22.94
CA LYS A 23 16.13 3.63 23.43
C LYS A 23 14.80 2.98 23.07
N ASP A 24 13.83 3.01 23.98
CA ASP A 24 12.49 2.44 23.73
C ASP A 24 11.77 3.08 22.55
N ALA A 25 12.06 4.35 22.25
CA ALA A 25 11.57 5.02 21.05
C ALA A 25 11.96 4.31 19.73
N HIS A 26 13.03 3.51 19.72
CA HIS A 26 13.43 2.75 18.54
C HIS A 26 12.56 1.50 18.31
N LYS A 27 11.89 0.98 19.35
CA LYS A 27 10.98 -0.17 19.24
C LYS A 27 9.68 0.15 18.49
N VAL A 28 9.38 1.43 18.32
CA VAL A 28 8.25 1.96 17.55
C VAL A 28 8.70 2.73 16.30
N ALA A 29 10.01 2.85 16.08
CA ALA A 29 10.52 3.58 14.93
C ALA A 29 10.32 2.78 13.64
N HIS A 30 9.96 3.47 12.55
CA HIS A 30 9.85 2.89 11.21
C HIS A 30 11.22 2.71 10.54
N PHE A 31 12.21 2.16 11.25
CA PHE A 31 13.49 1.71 10.71
C PHE A 31 14.19 0.78 11.70
N CYS A 32 15.03 -0.11 11.18
CA CYS A 32 15.96 -0.91 11.99
C CYS A 32 17.38 -0.34 11.91
N SER A 33 18.29 -0.95 12.66
CA SER A 33 19.70 -0.57 12.74
C SER A 33 20.48 -0.68 11.42
N MET A 34 20.02 -1.51 10.48
CA MET A 34 20.74 -1.76 9.23
C MET A 34 20.63 -0.60 8.23
N CYS A 35 19.42 -0.07 8.01
CA CYS A 35 19.18 0.92 6.95
C CYS A 35 19.02 2.35 7.48
N GLY A 36 18.73 2.50 8.78
CA GLY A 36 18.52 3.81 9.40
C GLY A 36 17.29 4.57 8.87
N PRO A 37 17.07 5.80 9.37
CA PRO A 37 15.79 6.51 9.22
C PRO A 37 15.48 7.02 7.81
N LYS A 38 16.51 7.17 6.96
CA LYS A 38 16.39 7.72 5.60
C LYS A 38 16.29 6.67 4.51
N PHE A 39 16.79 5.46 4.75
CA PHE A 39 16.95 4.44 3.71
C PHE A 39 16.23 3.12 4.04
N CYS A 40 15.37 3.09 5.06
CA CYS A 40 14.54 1.92 5.33
C CYS A 40 13.54 1.69 4.18
N SER A 41 13.72 0.61 3.44
CA SER A 41 12.88 0.24 2.29
C SER A 41 11.40 0.10 2.65
N MET A 42 11.09 -0.48 3.81
CA MET A 42 9.72 -0.64 4.28
C MET A 42 9.03 0.70 4.53
N LYS A 43 9.74 1.65 5.17
CA LYS A 43 9.23 3.01 5.39
C LYS A 43 9.00 3.74 4.07
N ILE A 44 9.98 3.73 3.18
CA ILE A 44 9.87 4.35 1.85
C ILE A 44 8.67 3.78 1.08
N THR A 45 8.46 2.46 1.15
CA THR A 45 7.31 1.81 0.52
C THR A 45 5.98 2.30 1.12
N ALA A 46 5.91 2.46 2.45
CA ALA A 46 4.72 3.02 3.10
C ALA A 46 4.44 4.46 2.64
N ASP A 47 5.47 5.32 2.62
CA ASP A 47 5.37 6.72 2.19
C ASP A 47 4.88 6.81 0.72
N VAL A 48 5.40 5.96 -0.17
CA VAL A 48 4.96 5.90 -1.57
C VAL A 48 3.50 5.45 -1.69
N ARG A 49 3.07 4.46 -0.90
CA ARG A 49 1.67 4.01 -0.89
C ARG A 49 0.73 5.09 -0.38
N GLU A 50 1.12 5.83 0.66
CA GLU A 50 0.34 6.95 1.18
C GLU A 50 0.24 8.09 0.15
N TYR A 51 1.35 8.44 -0.50
CA TYR A 51 1.37 9.42 -1.58
C TYR A 51 0.44 9.02 -2.73
N ALA A 52 0.53 7.76 -3.19
CA ALA A 52 -0.34 7.24 -4.25
C ALA A 52 -1.82 7.22 -3.83
N ALA A 53 -2.12 6.95 -2.55
CA ALA A 53 -3.48 6.99 -2.03
C ALA A 53 -4.07 8.42 -2.03
N LYS A 54 -3.22 9.45 -1.85
CA LYS A 54 -3.64 10.87 -1.91
C LYS A 54 -3.82 11.39 -3.33
N LEU A 55 -3.06 10.86 -4.30
CA LEU A 55 -3.18 11.26 -5.71
C LEU A 55 -4.41 10.67 -6.40
N ASN A 56 -4.78 9.44 -6.04
CA ASN A 56 -5.94 8.77 -6.62
C ASN A 56 -7.19 9.19 -5.85
N ASP A 57 -7.82 10.29 -6.28
CA ASP A 57 -9.18 10.57 -5.87
C ASP A 57 -10.10 9.51 -6.48
N LYS A 58 -10.31 8.45 -5.70
CA LYS A 58 -11.15 7.32 -6.10
C LYS A 58 -12.57 7.79 -6.40
N GLU A 59 -13.06 8.84 -5.74
CA GLU A 59 -14.41 9.34 -5.98
C GLU A 59 -14.51 10.00 -7.35
N VAL A 60 -13.53 10.83 -7.72
CA VAL A 60 -13.49 11.43 -9.07
C VAL A 60 -13.32 10.36 -10.14
N GLY A 61 -12.38 9.42 -9.95
CA GLY A 61 -12.20 8.33 -10.91
C GLY A 61 -13.45 7.45 -11.07
N MET A 62 -14.17 7.18 -9.98
CA MET A 62 -15.44 6.44 -10.04
C MET A 62 -16.56 7.27 -10.67
N ALA A 63 -16.63 8.57 -10.41
CA ALA A 63 -17.60 9.47 -11.02
C ALA A 63 -17.41 9.55 -12.54
N ASP A 64 -16.17 9.71 -13.00
CA ASP A 64 -15.82 9.73 -14.43
C ASP A 64 -16.19 8.42 -15.12
N MET A 65 -15.89 7.28 -14.50
CA MET A 65 -16.24 5.98 -15.05
C MET A 65 -17.75 5.73 -15.03
N SER A 66 -18.46 6.23 -14.02
CA SER A 66 -19.93 6.16 -13.95
C SER A 66 -20.57 7.01 -15.05
N ALA A 67 -20.03 8.19 -15.33
CA ALA A 67 -20.46 9.04 -16.44
C ALA A 67 -20.24 8.34 -17.78
N LYS A 68 -19.05 7.78 -18.03
CA LYS A 68 -18.76 7.00 -19.24
C LYS A 68 -19.67 5.79 -19.39
N PHE A 69 -19.97 5.08 -18.30
CA PHE A 69 -20.91 3.96 -18.33
C PHE A 69 -22.33 4.41 -18.73
N ALA A 70 -22.77 5.57 -18.26
CA ALA A 70 -24.04 6.15 -18.67
C ALA A 70 -24.04 6.58 -20.15
N GLU A 71 -22.94 7.17 -20.64
CA GLU A 71 -22.78 7.56 -22.05
C GLU A 71 -22.82 6.36 -23.01
N VAL A 72 -22.23 5.23 -22.62
CA VAL A 72 -22.22 3.99 -23.41
C VAL A 72 -23.51 3.16 -23.21
N GLY A 73 -24.57 3.76 -22.66
CA GLY A 73 -25.89 3.14 -22.60
C GLY A 73 -26.06 2.11 -21.48
N LYS A 74 -25.21 2.14 -20.45
CA LYS A 74 -25.23 1.23 -19.29
C LYS A 74 -25.05 -0.26 -19.65
N GLU A 75 -24.28 -0.51 -20.71
CA GLU A 75 -23.97 -1.86 -21.18
C GLU A 75 -22.72 -2.40 -20.47
N LEU A 76 -22.82 -3.62 -19.95
CA LEU A 76 -21.67 -4.29 -19.32
C LEU A 76 -20.64 -4.76 -20.36
N TYR A 77 -21.11 -5.10 -21.56
CA TYR A 77 -20.29 -5.64 -22.64
C TYR A 77 -20.19 -4.63 -23.79
N VAL A 78 -18.99 -4.06 -23.94
CA VAL A 78 -18.67 -3.09 -24.99
C VAL A 78 -17.54 -3.63 -25.87
N SER A 79 -17.52 -3.21 -27.13
CA SER A 79 -16.46 -3.54 -28.08
C SER A 79 -15.17 -2.79 -27.72
N GLU A 80 -14.05 -3.20 -28.31
CA GLU A 80 -12.78 -2.46 -28.16
C GLU A 80 -12.90 -1.01 -28.67
N SER A 81 -13.84 -0.75 -29.58
CA SER A 81 -14.18 0.59 -30.09
C SER A 81 -15.14 1.39 -29.18
N GLY A 82 -15.57 0.84 -28.04
CA GLY A 82 -16.52 1.50 -27.13
C GLY A 82 -17.98 1.49 -27.61
N GLN A 83 -18.29 0.69 -28.63
CA GLN A 83 -19.64 0.50 -29.13
C GLN A 83 -20.30 -0.69 -28.41
N LYS A 84 -21.63 -0.73 -28.36
CA LYS A 84 -22.35 -1.88 -27.81
C LYS A 84 -21.94 -3.16 -28.56
N ARG A 85 -21.47 -4.18 -27.84
CA ARG A 85 -21.23 -5.50 -28.44
C ARG A 85 -22.57 -6.15 -28.73
N GLU A 86 -22.74 -6.66 -29.94
CA GLU A 86 -23.87 -7.55 -30.24
C GLU A 86 -23.78 -8.80 -29.38
N ALA A 87 -24.94 -9.34 -28.99
CA ALA A 87 -25.00 -10.57 -28.24
C ALA A 87 -24.35 -11.69 -29.06
N ILE A 88 -23.36 -12.36 -28.48
CA ILE A 88 -22.85 -13.62 -29.01
C ILE A 88 -23.89 -14.66 -28.57
N ASP A 89 -24.85 -14.95 -29.44
CA ASP A 89 -25.73 -16.12 -29.31
C ASP A 89 -24.90 -17.42 -29.27
#